data_AF-A0A837JB03-F1
#
_entry.id   AF-A0A837JB03-F1
#
_cell.length_a   1.000
_cell.length_b   1.000
_cell.length_c   1.000
_cell.angle_alpha   90.00
_cell.angle_beta   90.00
_cell.angle_gamma   90.00
#
_symmetry.space_group_name_H-M   'P 1'
#
loop_
_entity.id
_entity.type
_entity.pdbx_description
1 polymer ?
#
loop_
_entity_poly.entity_id
_entity_poly.type
_entity_poly.pdbx_seq_one_letter_code
_entity_poly.pdbx_strand_id
1 'polypeptide(L)'
;MQNTIKLMRLSLGIIFVWYGMLKFFPTLSPAEDLAIKTIDIMFFHLIDGSLSIKLLAILEVAIGIGFLSGYYTKLVTIIFLGHMLCTFAPLFILPELSFTHAPYAFTLVGQYIVKNIVFILVGVMIYQNETKRGYK
;
A
#
# COMPACT_ATOMS: atom_id res chain seq x y z
N MET A 1 -22.29 -8.31 -9.94
CA MET A 1 -21.05 -8.27 -9.13
C MET A 1 -19.76 -8.17 -9.96
N GLN A 2 -19.61 -8.87 -11.10
CA GLN A 2 -18.35 -8.84 -11.87
C GLN A 2 -17.92 -7.43 -12.33
N ASN A 3 -18.85 -6.59 -12.79
CA ASN A 3 -18.54 -5.21 -13.19
C ASN A 3 -18.06 -4.37 -11.99
N THR A 4 -18.66 -4.56 -10.82
CA THR A 4 -18.26 -3.89 -9.58
C THR A 4 -16.83 -4.28 -9.17
N ILE A 5 -16.48 -5.57 -9.23
CA ILE A 5 -15.12 -6.05 -8.91
C ILE A 5 -14.10 -5.48 -9.90
N LYS A 6 -14.44 -5.38 -11.20
CA LYS A 6 -13.58 -4.73 -12.18
C LYS A 6 -13.35 -3.25 -11.84
N LEU A 7 -14.40 -2.52 -11.48
CA LEU A 7 -14.27 -1.11 -11.06
C LEU A 7 -13.40 -0.98 -9.81
N MET A 8 -13.63 -1.80 -8.79
CA MET A 8 -12.80 -1.85 -7.58
C MET A 8 -11.32 -2.08 -7.89
N ARG A 9 -11.03 -3.04 -8.77
CA ARG A 9 -9.67 -3.34 -9.23
C ARG A 9 -9.05 -2.14 -9.94
N LEU A 10 -9.78 -1.50 -10.85
CA LEU A 10 -9.30 -0.31 -11.57
C LEU A 10 -9.06 0.87 -10.61
N SER A 11 -9.93 1.08 -9.63
CA SER A 11 -9.75 2.13 -8.60
C SER A 11 -8.48 1.91 -7.80
N LEU A 12 -8.22 0.69 -7.32
CA LEU A 12 -6.96 0.37 -6.64
C LEU A 12 -5.76 0.57 -7.58
N GLY A 13 -5.87 0.13 -8.84
CA GLY A 13 -4.83 0.30 -9.85
C GLY A 13 -4.43 1.77 -10.04
N ILE A 14 -5.42 2.65 -10.23
CA ILE A 14 -5.19 4.10 -10.40
C ILE A 14 -4.50 4.69 -9.16
N ILE A 15 -5.02 4.39 -7.97
CA ILE A 15 -4.46 4.91 -6.70
C ILE A 15 -3.01 4.48 -6.53
N PHE A 16 -2.71 3.21 -6.76
CA PHE A 16 -1.36 2.65 -6.58
C PHE A 16 -0.36 3.18 -7.58
N VAL A 17 -0.74 3.30 -8.86
CA VAL A 17 0.12 3.93 -9.87
C VAL A 17 0.38 5.38 -9.50
N TRP A 18 -0.67 6.14 -9.12
CA TRP A 18 -0.50 7.56 -8.80
C TRP A 18 0.39 7.78 -7.56
N TYR A 19 0.10 7.09 -6.46
CA TYR A 19 0.87 7.24 -5.22
C TYR A 19 2.30 6.72 -5.34
N GLY A 20 2.49 5.60 -6.05
CA GLY A 20 3.83 5.08 -6.34
C GLY A 20 4.63 6.04 -7.23
N MET A 21 4.01 6.63 -8.25
CA MET A 21 4.68 7.61 -9.12
C MET A 21 5.14 8.85 -8.34
N LEU A 22 4.33 9.36 -7.41
CA LEU A 22 4.69 10.53 -6.60
C LEU A 22 5.95 10.30 -5.76
N LYS A 23 6.26 9.06 -5.38
CA LYS A 23 7.45 8.72 -4.58
C LYS A 23 8.76 8.75 -5.37
N PHE A 24 8.73 8.86 -6.69
CA PHE A 24 9.95 9.13 -7.48
C PHE A 24 10.37 10.60 -7.44
N PHE A 25 9.46 11.49 -6.99
CA PHE A 25 9.71 12.92 -6.91
C PHE A 25 9.85 13.31 -5.43
N PRO A 26 11.05 13.76 -5.01
CA PRO A 26 11.27 14.13 -3.62
C PRO A 26 10.33 15.27 -3.21
N THR A 27 9.88 15.27 -1.95
CA THR A 27 9.01 16.29 -1.31
C THR A 27 7.53 16.30 -1.72
N LEU A 28 7.11 15.46 -2.68
CA LEU A 28 5.71 15.42 -3.13
C LEU A 28 4.84 14.46 -2.31
N SER A 29 5.42 13.56 -1.53
CA SER A 29 4.67 12.57 -0.75
C SER A 29 4.78 12.82 0.76
N PRO A 30 3.67 13.13 1.44
CA PRO A 30 3.65 13.29 2.90
C PRO A 30 4.09 12.06 3.68
N ALA A 31 4.04 10.88 3.04
CA ALA A 31 4.41 9.60 3.64
C ALA A 31 5.87 9.20 3.36
N GLU A 32 6.63 10.01 2.62
CA GLU A 32 8.03 9.71 2.25
C GLU A 32 8.93 9.58 3.49
N ASP A 33 8.97 10.61 4.33
CA ASP A 33 9.80 10.62 5.55
C ASP A 33 9.41 9.49 6.52
N LEU A 34 8.11 9.22 6.64
CA LEU A 34 7.62 8.13 7.49
C LEU A 34 8.05 6.77 6.94
N ALA A 35 7.91 6.55 5.63
CA ALA A 35 8.28 5.30 4.99
C ALA A 35 9.78 5.05 5.08
N ILE A 36 10.61 6.07 4.84
CA ILE A 36 12.07 5.98 4.96
C ILE A 36 12.45 5.57 6.37
N LYS A 37 11.99 6.31 7.40
CA LYS A 37 12.29 6.01 8.81
C LYS A 37 11.81 4.61 9.22
N THR A 38 10.63 4.19 8.74
CA THR A 38 10.10 2.86 9.07
C THR A 38 10.96 1.75 8.47
N ILE A 39 11.31 1.86 7.19
CA ILE A 39 12.13 0.85 6.50
C ILE A 39 13.54 0.81 7.10
N ASP A 40 14.12 1.97 7.40
CA ASP A 40 15.43 2.09 8.03
C ASP A 40 15.48 1.35 9.37
N ILE A 41 14.48 1.55 10.24
CA ILE A 41 14.37 0.83 11.52
C ILE A 41 14.11 -0.67 11.31
N MET A 42 13.21 -1.05 10.41
CA MET A 42 12.88 -2.46 10.16
C MET A 42 14.06 -3.27 9.62
N PHE A 43 14.93 -2.64 8.83
CA PHE A 43 16.11 -3.28 8.24
C PHE A 43 17.40 -2.95 9.01
N PHE A 44 17.32 -2.49 10.26
CA PHE A 44 18.48 -2.18 11.10
C PHE A 44 19.51 -1.25 10.44
N HIS A 45 19.03 -0.26 9.69
CA HIS A 45 19.84 0.72 8.96
C HIS A 45 20.79 0.12 7.91
N LEU A 46 20.50 -1.10 7.41
CA LEU A 46 21.27 -1.70 6.33
C LEU A 46 20.94 -1.12 4.94
N ILE A 47 19.77 -0.51 4.76
CA ILE A 47 19.29 -0.07 3.45
C ILE A 47 19.24 1.45 3.42
N ASP A 48 19.91 2.05 2.44
CA ASP A 48 19.85 3.49 2.20
C ASP A 48 18.40 3.98 2.01
N GLY A 49 18.07 5.13 2.60
CA GLY A 49 16.72 5.68 2.56
C GLY A 49 16.23 5.99 1.14
N SER A 50 17.12 6.47 0.26
CA SER A 50 16.78 6.75 -1.14
C SER A 50 16.51 5.47 -1.92
N LEU A 51 17.25 4.39 -1.63
CA LEU A 51 17.00 3.10 -2.24
C LEU A 51 15.67 2.50 -1.75
N SER A 52 15.40 2.60 -0.45
CA SER A 52 14.17 2.10 0.19
C SER A 52 12.91 2.71 -0.42
N ILE A 53 12.86 4.04 -0.57
CA ILE A 53 11.70 4.72 -1.13
C ILE A 53 11.51 4.39 -2.62
N LYS A 54 12.59 4.26 -3.39
CA LYS A 54 12.52 3.86 -4.81
C LYS A 54 12.01 2.43 -4.98
N LEU A 55 12.47 1.49 -4.14
CA LEU A 55 11.97 0.11 -4.16
C LEU A 55 10.47 0.06 -3.81
N LEU A 56 10.05 0.85 -2.82
CA LEU A 56 8.64 0.98 -2.45
C LEU A 56 7.80 1.56 -3.60
N ALA A 57 8.30 2.62 -4.25
CA ALA A 57 7.65 3.24 -5.40
C ALA A 57 7.49 2.25 -6.57
N ILE A 58 8.54 1.49 -6.89
CA ILE A 58 8.51 0.45 -7.92
C ILE A 58 7.47 -0.61 -7.60
N LEU A 59 7.43 -1.09 -6.34
CA LEU A 59 6.46 -2.09 -5.90
C LEU A 59 5.02 -1.58 -6.06
N GLU A 60 4.73 -0.36 -5.62
CA GLU A 60 3.39 0.22 -5.70
C GLU A 60 2.94 0.44 -7.15
N VAL A 61 3.83 0.97 -8.01
CA VAL A 61 3.52 1.12 -9.44
C VAL A 61 3.31 -0.24 -10.10
N ALA A 62 4.13 -1.25 -9.78
CA ALA A 62 3.96 -2.60 -10.32
C ALA A 62 2.63 -3.24 -9.91
N ILE A 63 2.22 -3.10 -8.64
CA ILE A 63 0.90 -3.52 -8.16
C ILE A 63 -0.20 -2.79 -8.92
N GLY A 64 -0.07 -1.47 -9.07
CA GLY A 64 -1.04 -0.63 -9.76
C GLY A 64 -1.22 -1.05 -11.23
N ILE A 65 -0.14 -1.22 -11.98
CA ILE A 65 -0.15 -1.71 -13.36
C ILE A 65 -0.73 -3.14 -13.44
N GLY A 66 -0.40 -4.00 -12.47
CA GLY A 66 -0.98 -5.34 -12.36
C GLY A 66 -2.51 -5.31 -12.25
N PHE A 67 -3.04 -4.42 -11.40
CA PHE A 67 -4.49 -4.25 -11.27
C PHE A 67 -5.16 -3.60 -12.50
N LEU A 68 -4.51 -2.62 -13.14
CA LEU A 68 -5.03 -1.99 -14.35
C LEU A 68 -5.09 -2.97 -15.54
N SER A 69 -4.00 -3.69 -15.75
CA SER A 69 -3.87 -4.65 -16.85
C SER A 69 -4.77 -5.89 -16.64
N GLY A 70 -5.00 -6.27 -15.38
CA GLY A 70 -5.83 -7.42 -15.03
C GLY A 70 -5.17 -8.78 -15.26
N TYR A 71 -3.90 -8.80 -15.65
CA TYR A 71 -3.11 -10.02 -15.76
C TYR A 71 -2.61 -10.46 -14.39
N TYR A 72 -2.57 -11.77 -14.15
CA TYR A 72 -2.14 -12.36 -12.88
C TYR A 72 -2.80 -11.71 -11.64
N THR A 73 -4.06 -11.28 -11.77
CA THR A 73 -4.77 -10.49 -10.73
C THR A 73 -4.70 -11.17 -9.36
N LYS A 74 -4.79 -12.51 -9.30
CA LYS A 74 -4.65 -13.27 -8.04
C LYS A 74 -3.30 -13.03 -7.35
N LEU A 75 -2.20 -13.12 -8.09
CA LEU A 75 -0.84 -12.92 -7.55
C LEU A 75 -0.62 -11.46 -7.15
N VAL A 76 -1.03 -10.52 -8.00
CA VAL A 76 -0.98 -9.08 -7.70
C VAL A 76 -1.75 -8.77 -6.41
N THR A 77 -2.92 -9.38 -6.21
CA THR A 77 -3.74 -9.18 -5.01
C THR A 77 -3.04 -9.72 -3.75
N ILE A 78 -2.36 -10.86 -3.82
CA ILE A 78 -1.60 -11.41 -2.68
C ILE A 78 -0.46 -10.46 -2.30
N ILE A 79 0.31 -9.99 -3.28
CA ILE A 79 1.41 -9.04 -3.05
C ILE A 79 0.87 -7.74 -2.45
N PHE A 80 -0.22 -7.21 -3.02
CA PHE A 80 -0.92 -6.05 -2.51
C PHE A 80 -1.35 -6.23 -1.06
N LEU A 81 -2.00 -7.34 -0.70
CA LEU A 81 -2.44 -7.57 0.68
C LEU A 81 -1.27 -7.63 1.66
N GLY A 82 -0.18 -8.31 1.29
CA GLY A 82 1.05 -8.33 2.09
C GLY A 82 1.62 -6.92 2.29
N HIS A 83 1.73 -6.15 1.20
CA HIS A 83 2.17 -4.76 1.25
C HIS A 83 1.25 -3.90 2.14
N MET A 84 -0.08 -4.02 2.00
CA MET A 84 -1.04 -3.29 2.83
C MET A 84 -0.85 -3.59 4.32
N LEU A 85 -0.58 -4.83 4.70
CA LEU A 85 -0.30 -5.17 6.10
C LEU A 85 0.99 -4.48 6.60
N CYS A 86 2.04 -4.45 5.78
CA CYS A 86 3.28 -3.75 6.12
C CYS A 86 3.07 -2.24 6.34
N THR A 87 2.09 -1.61 5.68
CA THR A 87 1.81 -0.17 5.88
C THR A 87 1.32 0.19 7.29
N PHE A 88 0.91 -0.80 8.10
CA PHE A 88 0.53 -0.58 9.50
C PHE A 88 1.71 -0.60 10.47
N ALA A 89 2.89 -1.06 10.05
CA ALA A 89 4.09 -1.11 10.89
C ALA A 89 4.44 0.25 11.56
N PRO A 90 4.34 1.42 10.89
CA PRO A 90 4.65 2.70 11.52
C PRO A 90 3.80 3.03 12.75
N LEU A 91 2.57 2.49 12.87
CA LEU A 91 1.72 2.71 14.05
C LEU A 91 2.36 2.15 15.33
N PHE A 92 3.19 1.12 15.20
CA PHE A 92 3.84 0.45 16.33
C PHE A 92 5.31 0.86 16.47
N ILE A 93 6.00 1.11 15.35
CA ILE A 93 7.43 1.44 15.32
C ILE A 93 7.66 2.94 15.56
N LEU A 94 6.80 3.80 15.01
CA LEU A 94 6.91 5.27 15.04
C LEU A 94 5.59 5.91 15.54
N PRO A 95 5.15 5.59 16.77
CA PRO A 95 3.90 6.11 17.31
C PRO A 95 3.90 7.65 17.42
N GLU A 96 5.06 8.27 17.65
CA GLU A 96 5.21 9.73 17.73
C GLU A 96 4.93 10.47 16.42
N LEU A 97 5.08 9.79 15.27
CA LEU A 97 4.71 10.33 13.96
C LEU A 97 3.28 9.94 13.55
N SER A 98 2.77 8.86 14.12
CA SER A 98 1.45 8.30 13.80
C SER A 98 0.32 8.86 14.66
N PHE A 99 0.62 9.31 15.88
CA PHE A 99 -0.35 9.79 16.86
C PHE A 99 -0.02 11.19 17.35
N THR A 100 -1.03 12.04 17.49
CA THR A 100 -0.92 13.27 18.29
C THR A 100 -1.03 12.95 19.79
N HIS A 101 -1.88 11.98 20.15
CA HIS A 101 -1.94 11.37 21.47
C HIS A 101 -2.12 9.86 21.31
N ALA A 102 -1.07 9.09 21.58
CA ALA A 102 -1.12 7.64 21.48
C ALA A 102 -2.01 7.05 22.61
N PRO A 103 -2.81 6.00 22.35
CA PRO A 103 -3.01 5.29 21.07
C PRO A 103 -4.30 5.66 20.30
N TYR A 104 -4.98 6.77 20.62
CA TYR A 104 -6.34 7.05 20.11
C TYR A 104 -6.46 8.27 19.19
N ALA A 105 -5.57 9.25 19.28
CA ALA A 105 -5.61 10.44 18.44
C ALA A 105 -4.52 10.38 17.37
N PHE A 106 -4.93 10.21 16.10
CA PHE A 106 -4.04 10.04 14.95
C PHE A 106 -3.59 11.38 14.35
N THR A 107 -2.35 11.43 13.86
CA THR A 107 -1.91 12.46 12.92
C THR A 107 -2.60 12.29 11.57
N LEU A 108 -2.45 13.25 10.65
CA LEU A 108 -2.97 13.10 9.29
C LEU A 108 -2.43 11.83 8.60
N VAL A 109 -1.15 11.52 8.82
CA VAL A 109 -0.52 10.31 8.27
C VAL A 109 -1.05 9.05 8.95
N GLY A 110 -1.21 9.06 10.28
CA GLY A 110 -1.84 7.95 11.00
C GLY A 110 -3.26 7.65 10.51
N GLN A 111 -4.06 8.68 10.20
CA GLN A 111 -5.39 8.51 9.62
C GLN A 111 -5.35 7.86 8.24
N TYR A 112 -4.38 8.23 7.40
CA TYR A 112 -4.19 7.57 6.09
C TYR A 112 -3.86 6.08 6.26
N ILE A 113 -3.00 5.74 7.23
CA ILE A 113 -2.68 4.34 7.53
C ILE A 113 -3.92 3.57 7.97
N VAL A 114 -4.72 4.10 8.91
CA VAL A 114 -5.92 3.38 9.38
C VAL A 114 -6.95 3.21 8.27
N LYS A 115 -7.09 4.18 7.36
CA LYS A 115 -7.98 4.07 6.19
C LYS A 115 -7.62 2.93 5.24
N ASN A 116 -6.40 2.40 5.29
CA ASN A 116 -5.98 1.25 4.48
C ASN A 116 -6.80 -0.03 4.74
N ILE A 117 -7.54 -0.10 5.85
CA ILE A 117 -8.50 -1.19 6.12
C ILE A 117 -9.53 -1.32 4.97
N VAL A 118 -9.96 -0.20 4.38
CA VAL A 118 -10.89 -0.21 3.23
C VAL A 118 -10.23 -0.84 2.02
N PHE A 119 -8.96 -0.51 1.75
CA PHE A 119 -8.21 -1.10 0.64
C PHE A 119 -7.99 -2.61 0.83
N ILE A 120 -7.70 -3.05 2.07
CA ILE A 120 -7.61 -4.48 2.39
C ILE A 120 -8.93 -5.19 2.07
N LEU A 121 -10.07 -4.63 2.50
CA LEU A 121 -11.38 -5.22 2.23
C LEU A 121 -11.63 -5.37 0.72
N VAL A 122 -11.32 -4.33 -0.06
CA VAL A 122 -11.43 -4.36 -1.53
C VAL A 122 -10.52 -5.44 -2.13
N GLY A 123 -9.27 -5.55 -1.67
CA GLY A 123 -8.34 -6.60 -2.08
C GLY A 123 -8.88 -8.01 -1.79
N VAL A 124 -9.45 -8.23 -0.60
CA VAL A 124 -10.07 -9.52 -0.25
C VAL A 124 -11.23 -9.85 -1.19
N MET A 125 -12.09 -8.87 -1.53
CA MET A 125 -13.19 -9.08 -2.48
C MET A 125 -12.68 -9.45 -3.88
N ILE A 126 -11.61 -8.80 -4.35
CA ILE A 126 -10.96 -9.12 -5.63
C ILE A 126 -10.38 -10.55 -5.58
N TYR A 127 -9.67 -10.90 -4.51
CA TYR A 127 -9.07 -12.23 -4.33
C TYR A 127 -10.11 -13.36 -4.36
N GLN A 128 -11.22 -13.18 -3.64
CA GLN A 128 -12.32 -14.14 -3.62
C GLN A 128 -12.94 -14.32 -5.02
N ASN A 129 -13.10 -13.24 -5.78
CA ASN A 129 -13.62 -13.30 -7.15
C ASN A 129 -12.68 -14.08 -8.08
N GLU A 130 -11.37 -13.83 -8.02
CA GLU A 130 -10.39 -14.54 -8.86
C GLU A 130 -10.28 -16.02 -8.48
N THR A 131 -10.40 -16.35 -7.19
CA THR A 131 -10.42 -17.75 -6.74
C THR A 131 -11.64 -18.49 -7.29
N LYS A 132 -12.83 -17.87 -7.28
CA LYS A 132 -14.05 -18.46 -7.88
C LYS A 132 -13.95 -18.67 -9.39
N ARG A 133 -13.18 -17.85 -10.11
CA ARG A 133 -12.96 -18.02 -11.56
C ARG A 133 -12.05 -19.19 -11.90
N GLY A 134 -11.11 -19.54 -11.02
CA GLY A 134 -10.21 -20.68 -11.23
C GLY A 134 -10.82 -22.06 -10.97
N TYR A 135 -12.03 -22.12 -10.40
CA TYR A 135 -12.79 -23.36 -10.18
C TYR A 135 -13.87 -23.61 -11.25
N LYS A 136 -14.03 -22.70 -12.22
CA LYS A 136 -14.89 -22.89 -13.39
C LYS A 136 -14.04 -23.24 -14.59
#